data_AF-A0A426YPP3-F1
#
_entry.id   AF-A0A426YPP3-F1
#
_cell.length_a   1.000
_cell.length_b   1.000
_cell.length_c   1.000
_cell.angle_alpha   90.00
_cell.angle_beta   90.00
_cell.angle_gamma   90.00
#
_symmetry.space_group_name_H-M   'P 1'
#
loop_
_entity.id
_entity.type
_entity.pdbx_description
1 polymer ?
#
loop_
_entity_poly.entity_id
_entity_poly.type
_entity_poly.pdbx_seq_one_letter_code
_entity_poly.pdbx_strand_id
1 'polypeptide(L)'
;MSSFLRCVKTVVSFLRRLFHCGDDRKPDPRPWDPPFDPSQPSIPISYPITTLEALASRSYFRSFHYPFNRSSVPLPPSAAALPPRRRILVCHDMKGGYTDDLWVQGGDNPDAYAIWHWHLMDVFVYFSHYLVTLPPPCWTNAAHTHGVKVLPPRFLIRALVLLLGFPLLVNWSRF
;
A
#
# COMPACT_ATOMS: atom_id res chain seq x y z
N MET A 1 12.34 -11.28 35.86
CA MET A 1 12.74 -11.11 34.43
C MET A 1 12.24 -12.20 33.47
N SER A 2 11.83 -13.41 33.91
CA SER A 2 11.48 -14.50 32.95
C SER A 2 10.05 -14.48 32.38
N SER A 3 9.07 -13.91 33.09
CA SER A 3 7.65 -13.89 32.65
C SER A 3 7.41 -12.93 31.47
N PHE A 4 8.06 -11.76 31.48
CA PHE A 4 7.97 -10.77 30.39
C PHE A 4 8.55 -11.31 29.06
N LEU A 5 9.73 -11.94 29.11
CA LEU A 5 10.32 -12.59 27.94
C LEU A 5 9.46 -13.75 27.42
N ARG A 6 8.74 -14.45 28.30
CA ARG A 6 7.84 -15.54 27.93
C ARG A 6 6.59 -14.98 27.22
N CYS A 7 6.02 -13.89 27.72
CA CYS A 7 4.91 -13.17 27.08
C CYS A 7 5.30 -12.64 25.69
N VAL A 8 6.47 -12.00 25.55
CA VAL A 8 6.96 -11.49 24.25
C VAL A 8 7.18 -12.63 23.25
N LYS A 9 7.75 -13.77 23.67
CA LYS A 9 7.92 -14.94 22.81
C LYS A 9 6.58 -15.55 22.38
N THR A 10 5.59 -15.57 23.26
CA THR A 10 4.24 -16.04 22.93
C THR A 10 3.55 -15.11 21.95
N VAL A 11 3.66 -13.79 22.13
CA VAL A 11 3.10 -12.81 21.19
C VAL A 11 3.78 -12.89 19.82
N VAL A 12 5.11 -13.03 19.77
CA VAL A 12 5.87 -13.20 18.51
C VAL A 12 5.52 -14.54 17.83
N SER A 13 5.35 -15.61 18.60
CA SER A 13 4.91 -16.93 18.11
C SER A 13 3.48 -16.88 17.55
N PHE A 14 2.59 -16.17 18.24
CA PHE A 14 1.20 -16.00 17.83
C PHE A 14 1.09 -15.13 16.58
N LEU A 15 1.88 -14.05 16.48
CA LEU A 15 2.02 -13.25 15.28
C LEU A 15 2.58 -14.09 14.12
N ARG A 16 3.64 -14.89 14.34
CA ARG A 16 4.16 -15.82 13.31
C ARG A 16 3.10 -16.82 12.82
N ARG A 17 2.24 -17.34 13.70
CA ARG A 17 1.15 -18.24 13.31
C ARG A 17 0.02 -17.55 12.55
N LEU A 18 -0.32 -16.31 12.89
CA LEU A 18 -1.29 -15.49 12.15
C LEU A 18 -0.82 -15.17 10.72
N PHE A 19 0.49 -15.15 10.47
CA PHE A 19 1.10 -14.95 9.15
C PHE A 19 1.56 -16.26 8.46
N HIS A 20 1.20 -17.44 8.96
CA HIS A 20 1.48 -18.74 8.32
C HIS A 20 0.17 -19.36 7.78
N CYS A 21 -0.33 -18.76 6.71
CA CYS A 21 -1.15 -19.45 5.71
C CYS A 21 -0.47 -19.20 4.36
N GLY A 22 0.61 -19.94 4.12
CA GLY A 22 1.42 -19.86 2.91
C GLY A 22 1.50 -21.23 2.28
N ASP A 23 1.11 -21.31 1.01
CA ASP A 23 1.41 -22.40 0.09
C ASP A 23 2.93 -22.63 0.06
N ASP A 24 3.40 -23.88 0.22
CA ASP A 24 4.83 -24.26 0.29
C ASP A 24 5.57 -24.08 -1.04
N ARG A 25 4.89 -23.63 -2.10
CA ARG A 25 5.50 -23.26 -3.37
C ARG A 25 6.23 -21.92 -3.22
N LYS A 26 7.51 -21.89 -3.63
CA LYS A 26 8.24 -20.62 -3.76
C LYS A 26 7.41 -19.70 -4.67
N PRO A 27 7.01 -18.50 -4.22
CA PRO A 27 6.31 -17.57 -5.07
C PRO A 27 7.20 -17.22 -6.27
N ASP A 28 6.58 -17.07 -7.43
CA ASP A 28 7.29 -16.61 -8.63
C ASP A 28 8.01 -15.29 -8.32
N PRO A 29 9.23 -15.09 -8.88
CA PRO A 29 9.96 -13.85 -8.70
C PRO A 29 9.11 -12.66 -9.13
N ARG A 30 8.95 -11.68 -8.25
CA ARG A 30 8.17 -10.48 -8.55
C ARG A 30 9.01 -9.54 -9.41
N PRO A 31 8.38 -8.67 -10.23
CA PRO A 31 9.13 -7.75 -11.10
C PRO A 31 10.10 -6.80 -10.37
N TRP A 32 9.85 -6.52 -9.08
CA TRP A 32 10.71 -5.67 -8.25
C TRP A 32 11.67 -6.46 -7.34
N ASP A 33 11.73 -7.78 -7.47
CA ASP A 33 12.76 -8.57 -6.79
C ASP A 33 14.12 -8.38 -7.47
N PRO A 34 15.25 -8.45 -6.74
CA PRO A 34 16.58 -8.31 -7.32
C PRO A 34 16.81 -9.27 -8.51
N PRO A 35 17.43 -8.82 -9.62
CA PRO A 35 18.07 -7.51 -9.85
C PRO A 35 17.08 -6.47 -10.42
N PHE A 36 16.43 -5.70 -9.55
CA PHE A 36 15.55 -4.59 -9.92
C PHE A 36 16.23 -3.24 -9.63
N ASP A 37 16.42 -2.42 -10.66
CA ASP A 37 16.90 -1.05 -10.53
C ASP A 37 15.76 -0.06 -10.89
N PRO A 38 15.13 0.59 -9.90
CA PRO A 38 14.02 1.50 -10.13
C PRO A 38 14.41 2.80 -10.85
N SER A 39 15.70 3.06 -11.04
CA SER A 39 16.18 4.23 -11.80
C SER A 39 16.21 4.00 -13.31
N GLN A 40 16.19 2.74 -13.76
CA GLN A 40 16.24 2.42 -15.19
C GLN A 40 14.87 2.55 -15.85
N PRO A 41 14.81 3.05 -17.10
CA PRO A 41 13.60 2.99 -17.91
C PRO A 41 13.13 1.55 -18.13
N SER A 42 11.84 1.30 -17.91
CA SER A 42 11.20 0.00 -18.11
C SER A 42 9.68 0.16 -18.23
N ILE A 43 8.93 -0.95 -18.30
CA ILE A 43 7.46 -0.88 -18.23
C ILE A 43 7.07 -0.30 -16.86
N PRO A 44 6.25 0.77 -16.78
CA PRO A 44 5.89 1.37 -15.51
C PRO A 44 5.11 0.41 -14.60
N ILE A 45 5.66 0.15 -13.41
CA ILE A 45 5.04 -0.68 -12.39
C ILE A 45 4.88 0.08 -11.07
N SER A 46 3.87 -0.30 -10.30
CA SER A 46 3.73 0.00 -8.87
C SER A 46 4.47 -1.06 -8.06
N TYR A 47 5.22 -0.62 -7.05
CA TYR A 47 6.00 -1.51 -6.21
C TYR A 47 6.13 -0.97 -4.79
N PRO A 48 6.32 -1.85 -3.79
CA PRO A 48 6.45 -1.45 -2.40
C PRO A 48 7.85 -0.89 -2.07
N ILE A 49 7.93 -0.16 -0.95
CA ILE A 49 9.21 0.12 -0.30
C ILE A 49 9.45 -0.97 0.75
N THR A 50 10.44 -1.83 0.52
CA THR A 50 10.69 -3.05 1.31
C THR A 50 11.72 -2.87 2.42
N THR A 51 12.64 -1.90 2.29
CA THR A 51 13.72 -1.65 3.27
C THR A 51 13.62 -0.28 3.91
N LEU A 52 14.09 -0.17 5.16
CA LEU A 52 14.17 1.12 5.86
C LEU A 52 15.15 2.08 5.19
N GLU A 53 16.20 1.57 4.55
CA GLU A 53 17.16 2.36 3.79
C GLU A 53 16.52 3.01 2.56
N ALA A 54 15.72 2.24 1.80
CA ALA A 54 14.96 2.78 0.66
C ALA A 54 13.94 3.85 1.12
N LEU A 55 13.30 3.63 2.27
CA LEU A 55 12.40 4.61 2.89
C LEU A 55 13.12 5.89 3.32
N ALA A 56 14.28 5.75 3.99
CA ALA A 56 15.08 6.87 4.50
C ALA A 56 15.70 7.69 3.37
N SER A 57 16.25 7.02 2.35
CA SER A 57 16.84 7.65 1.16
C SER A 57 15.82 8.34 0.26
N ARG A 58 14.52 8.04 0.42
CA ARG A 58 13.43 8.52 -0.46
C ARG A 58 13.68 8.18 -1.93
N SER A 59 14.41 7.11 -2.21
CA SER A 59 14.78 6.67 -3.57
C SER A 59 13.56 6.39 -4.44
N TYR A 60 12.47 5.89 -3.85
CA TYR A 60 11.19 5.68 -4.55
C TYR A 60 10.72 6.95 -5.29
N PHE A 61 10.78 8.12 -4.64
CA PHE A 61 10.30 9.39 -5.20
C PHE A 61 11.18 9.95 -6.33
N ARG A 62 12.36 9.34 -6.54
CA ARG A 62 13.32 9.69 -7.59
C ARG A 62 13.43 8.61 -8.67
N SER A 63 12.62 7.55 -8.57
CA SER A 63 12.59 6.45 -9.53
C SER A 63 12.00 6.86 -10.88
N PHE A 64 12.35 6.12 -11.94
CA PHE A 64 11.71 6.23 -13.24
C PHE A 64 10.20 5.97 -13.16
N HIS A 65 9.78 5.06 -12.28
CA HIS A 65 8.40 4.64 -12.10
C HIS A 65 7.53 5.66 -11.35
N TYR A 66 8.14 6.54 -10.55
CA TYR A 66 7.40 7.45 -9.66
C TYR A 66 6.37 8.35 -10.36
N PRO A 67 6.67 9.01 -11.50
CA PRO A 67 5.70 9.86 -12.17
C PRO A 67 4.43 9.12 -12.59
N PHE A 68 4.56 7.84 -12.93
CA PHE A 68 3.45 6.96 -13.32
C PHE A 68 2.63 6.48 -12.12
N ASN A 69 3.25 6.37 -10.94
CA ASN A 69 2.59 5.99 -9.69
C ASN A 69 1.85 7.12 -8.98
N ARG A 70 1.70 8.28 -9.63
CA ARG A 70 0.93 9.40 -9.11
C ARG A 70 -0.49 9.33 -9.63
N SER A 71 -1.46 9.54 -8.75
CA SER A 71 -2.85 9.65 -9.15
C SER A 71 -3.01 10.82 -10.13
N SER A 72 -3.72 10.56 -11.24
CA SER A 72 -4.10 11.58 -12.23
C SER A 72 -5.46 12.19 -11.93
N VAL A 73 -6.27 11.53 -11.10
CA VAL A 73 -7.61 11.99 -10.70
C VAL A 73 -7.51 12.63 -9.31
N PRO A 74 -7.73 13.95 -9.16
CA PRO A 74 -7.75 14.56 -7.84
C PRO A 74 -8.98 14.14 -7.05
N LEU A 75 -8.84 14.03 -5.72
CA LEU A 75 -10.00 13.87 -4.85
C LEU A 75 -10.96 15.06 -5.02
N PRO A 76 -12.26 14.82 -5.30
CA PRO A 76 -13.24 15.89 -5.44
C PRO A 76 -13.31 16.77 -4.19
N PRO A 77 -13.45 18.10 -4.32
CA PRO A 77 -13.56 18.99 -3.16
C PRO A 77 -14.70 18.62 -2.20
N SER A 78 -15.80 18.11 -2.75
CA SER A 78 -16.95 17.59 -1.96
C SER A 78 -16.58 16.40 -1.08
N ALA A 79 -15.58 15.62 -1.49
CA ALA A 79 -15.06 14.48 -0.74
C ALA A 79 -13.88 14.86 0.17
N ALA A 80 -13.43 16.13 0.19
CA ALA A 80 -12.32 16.57 1.03
C ALA A 80 -12.64 16.46 2.53
N ALA A 81 -13.90 16.62 2.92
CA ALA A 81 -14.41 16.34 4.26
C ALA A 81 -15.22 15.04 4.26
N LEU A 82 -15.09 14.24 5.32
CA LEU A 82 -15.95 13.07 5.46
C LEU A 82 -17.36 13.52 5.86
N PRO A 83 -18.42 12.87 5.34
CA PRO A 83 -19.78 13.31 5.60
C PRO A 83 -20.14 13.15 7.09
N PRO A 84 -21.04 14.00 7.64
CA PRO A 84 -21.45 13.97 9.05
C PRO A 84 -22.48 12.87 9.32
N ARG A 85 -22.23 11.65 8.81
CA ARG A 85 -23.03 10.44 9.02
C ARG A 85 -22.14 9.30 9.49
N ARG A 86 -22.74 8.13 9.75
CA ARG A 86 -22.00 6.88 9.94
C ARG A 86 -21.18 6.59 8.69
N ARG A 87 -19.94 6.11 8.88
CA ARG A 87 -18.98 5.93 7.81
C ARG A 87 -18.56 4.49 7.65
N ILE A 88 -18.32 4.10 6.41
CA ILE A 88 -17.83 2.78 6.05
C ILE A 88 -16.40 2.92 5.57
N LEU A 89 -15.49 2.25 6.28
CA LEU A 89 -14.10 2.06 5.86
C LEU A 89 -13.96 0.64 5.34
N VAL A 90 -13.44 0.50 4.13
CA VAL A 90 -13.09 -0.77 3.53
C VAL A 90 -11.58 -0.90 3.52
N CYS A 91 -11.06 -1.91 4.21
CA CYS A 91 -9.65 -2.27 4.17
C CYS A 91 -9.54 -3.59 3.42
N HIS A 92 -8.96 -3.55 2.22
CA HIS A 92 -8.78 -4.75 1.43
C HIS A 92 -7.37 -5.29 1.62
N ASP A 93 -7.27 -6.54 2.08
CA ASP A 93 -6.00 -7.27 2.14
C ASP A 93 -5.64 -7.77 0.74
N MET A 94 -4.63 -7.15 0.15
CA MET A 94 -4.14 -7.47 -1.19
C MET A 94 -3.12 -8.61 -1.19
N LYS A 95 -3.17 -9.54 -0.22
CA LYS A 95 -2.34 -10.76 -0.06
C LYS A 95 -1.07 -10.77 -0.93
N GLY A 96 0.06 -10.38 -0.36
CA GLY A 96 1.32 -10.30 -1.09
C GLY A 96 1.51 -9.00 -1.87
N GLY A 97 0.46 -8.25 -2.18
CA GLY A 97 0.44 -6.89 -2.74
C GLY A 97 1.01 -6.78 -4.16
N TYR A 98 0.48 -5.83 -4.94
CA TYR A 98 0.99 -5.52 -6.28
C TYR A 98 1.01 -6.75 -7.20
N THR A 99 -0.12 -7.46 -7.32
CA THR A 99 -0.26 -8.57 -8.26
C THR A 99 -0.73 -8.03 -9.62
N ASP A 100 -1.97 -8.25 -10.02
CA ASP A 100 -2.52 -7.71 -11.26
C ASP A 100 -2.58 -6.17 -11.25
N ASP A 101 -2.62 -5.59 -10.05
CA ASP A 101 -2.67 -4.16 -9.81
C ASP A 101 -1.30 -3.48 -9.78
N LEU A 102 -0.21 -4.22 -10.04
CA LEU A 102 1.12 -3.63 -10.22
C LEU A 102 1.19 -2.80 -11.50
N TRP A 103 0.43 -3.16 -12.53
CA TRP A 103 0.47 -2.49 -13.82
C TRP A 103 -0.29 -1.17 -13.74
N VAL A 104 0.44 -0.06 -13.86
CA VAL A 104 -0.09 1.31 -13.63
C VAL A 104 -1.34 1.61 -14.49
N GLN A 105 -1.41 1.05 -15.69
CA GLN A 105 -2.49 1.27 -16.65
C GLN A 105 -3.46 0.08 -16.77
N GLY A 106 -3.39 -0.87 -15.83
CA GLY A 106 -4.13 -2.12 -15.88
C GLY A 106 -3.38 -3.24 -16.61
N GLY A 107 -3.84 -4.47 -16.37
CA GLY A 107 -3.34 -5.68 -17.02
C GLY A 107 -4.38 -6.29 -17.98
N ASP A 108 -4.08 -7.47 -18.47
CA ASP A 108 -4.91 -8.27 -19.38
C ASP A 108 -5.77 -9.32 -18.65
N ASN A 109 -5.60 -9.49 -17.34
CA ASN A 109 -6.34 -10.44 -16.53
C ASN A 109 -7.81 -9.98 -16.30
N PRO A 110 -8.81 -10.67 -16.89
CA PRO A 110 -10.22 -10.31 -16.70
C PRO A 110 -10.75 -10.67 -15.30
N ASP A 111 -10.09 -11.58 -14.60
CA ASP A 111 -10.48 -12.06 -13.26
C ASP A 111 -9.79 -11.26 -12.14
N ALA A 112 -9.05 -10.20 -12.51
CA ALA A 112 -8.42 -9.30 -11.54
C ALA A 112 -9.46 -8.71 -10.59
N TYR A 113 -9.09 -8.61 -9.31
CA TYR A 113 -10.01 -8.10 -8.29
C TYR A 113 -10.42 -6.65 -8.60
N ALA A 114 -11.73 -6.42 -8.62
CA ALA A 114 -12.32 -5.12 -8.90
C ALA A 114 -13.39 -4.77 -7.86
N ILE A 115 -13.48 -3.48 -7.55
CA ILE A 115 -14.52 -2.93 -6.68
C ILE A 115 -15.52 -2.17 -7.56
N TRP A 116 -16.80 -2.54 -7.46
CA TRP A 116 -17.89 -1.90 -8.20
C TRP A 116 -18.71 -0.94 -7.31
N HIS A 117 -18.85 -1.27 -6.03
CA HIS A 117 -19.72 -0.56 -5.09
C HIS A 117 -19.00 0.56 -4.33
N TRP A 118 -18.22 1.39 -5.03
CA TRP A 118 -17.50 2.53 -4.44
C TRP A 118 -18.41 3.51 -3.70
N HIS A 119 -19.66 3.67 -4.14
CA HIS A 119 -20.66 4.54 -3.50
C HIS A 119 -21.08 4.09 -2.09
N LEU A 120 -20.78 2.85 -1.68
CA LEU A 120 -21.09 2.33 -0.34
C LEU A 120 -19.97 2.59 0.68
N MET A 121 -18.80 3.07 0.25
CA MET A 121 -17.65 3.30 1.12
C MET A 121 -17.26 4.78 1.16
N ASP A 122 -16.77 5.23 2.31
CA ASP A 122 -16.28 6.59 2.49
C ASP A 122 -14.75 6.64 2.44
N VAL A 123 -14.11 5.56 2.88
CA VAL A 123 -12.66 5.42 2.97
C VAL A 123 -12.26 4.04 2.47
N PHE A 124 -11.27 4.02 1.57
CA PHE A 124 -10.63 2.81 1.10
C PHE A 124 -9.19 2.73 1.60
N VAL A 125 -8.79 1.56 2.11
CA VAL A 125 -7.44 1.28 2.56
C VAL A 125 -6.90 0.10 1.75
N TYR A 126 -5.83 0.38 1.00
CA TYR A 126 -5.04 -0.62 0.31
C TYR A 126 -4.04 -1.24 1.30
N PHE A 127 -4.33 -2.43 1.81
CA PHE A 127 -3.44 -3.12 2.74
C PHE A 127 -2.60 -4.14 1.99
N SER A 128 -1.27 -4.04 2.14
CA SER A 128 -0.35 -5.06 1.65
C SER A 128 0.62 -5.47 2.75
N HIS A 129 1.34 -6.55 2.49
CA HIS A 129 2.23 -7.20 3.46
C HIS A 129 3.68 -6.67 3.42
N TYR A 130 3.93 -5.50 2.81
CA TYR A 130 5.25 -4.87 2.77
C TYR A 130 5.41 -3.75 3.80
N LEU A 131 6.66 -3.42 4.11
CA LEU A 131 7.05 -2.41 5.10
C LEU A 131 6.34 -1.06 4.88
N VAL A 132 6.43 -0.52 3.67
CA VAL A 132 5.66 0.66 3.26
C VAL A 132 5.00 0.39 1.92
N THR A 133 3.69 0.59 1.92
CA THR A 133 2.81 0.33 0.78
C THR A 133 2.19 1.64 0.33
N LEU A 134 2.35 1.93 -0.96
CA LEU A 134 1.70 3.03 -1.66
C LEU A 134 0.60 2.47 -2.55
N PRO A 135 -0.66 2.91 -2.43
CA PRO A 135 -1.74 2.38 -3.26
C PRO A 135 -1.43 2.62 -4.76
N PRO A 136 -1.51 1.59 -5.61
CA PRO A 136 -1.37 1.75 -7.04
C PRO A 136 -2.36 2.78 -7.62
N PRO A 137 -1.99 3.50 -8.70
CA PRO A 137 -2.81 4.56 -9.26
C PRO A 137 -4.16 4.06 -9.80
N CYS A 138 -4.29 2.79 -10.20
CA CYS A 138 -5.58 2.21 -10.59
C CYS A 138 -6.61 2.29 -9.45
N TRP A 139 -6.19 1.99 -8.21
CA TRP A 139 -7.04 2.07 -7.03
C TRP A 139 -7.36 3.50 -6.63
N THR A 140 -6.36 4.38 -6.68
CA THR A 140 -6.54 5.77 -6.24
C THR A 140 -7.36 6.57 -7.23
N ASN A 141 -7.13 6.39 -8.52
CA ASN A 141 -7.92 7.02 -9.57
C ASN A 141 -9.38 6.55 -9.51
N ALA A 142 -9.63 5.25 -9.32
CA ALA A 142 -10.98 4.72 -9.18
C ALA A 142 -11.69 5.32 -7.95
N ALA A 143 -11.04 5.26 -6.78
CA ALA A 143 -11.60 5.82 -5.55
C ALA A 143 -11.88 7.33 -5.66
N HIS A 144 -10.95 8.12 -6.17
CA HIS A 144 -11.13 9.56 -6.34
C HIS A 144 -12.25 9.89 -7.34
N THR A 145 -12.37 9.13 -8.42
CA THR A 145 -13.49 9.28 -9.38
C THR A 145 -14.85 9.13 -8.69
N HIS A 146 -14.94 8.24 -7.69
CA HIS A 146 -16.15 8.00 -6.91
C HIS A 146 -16.26 8.84 -5.62
N GLY A 147 -15.35 9.79 -5.39
CA GLY A 147 -15.35 10.62 -4.18
C GLY A 147 -14.99 9.85 -2.90
N VAL A 148 -14.32 8.71 -3.03
CA VAL A 148 -13.84 7.89 -1.90
C VAL A 148 -12.43 8.33 -1.54
N LYS A 149 -12.17 8.53 -0.25
CA LYS A 149 -10.81 8.84 0.21
C LYS A 149 -9.97 7.58 0.25
N VAL A 150 -8.81 7.60 -0.40
CA VAL A 150 -7.80 6.55 -0.21
C VAL A 150 -6.89 6.94 0.94
N LEU A 151 -6.66 5.99 1.84
CA LEU A 151 -5.62 6.11 2.84
C LEU A 151 -4.59 4.99 2.62
N PRO A 152 -3.29 5.30 2.62
CA PRO A 152 -2.30 4.25 2.82
C PRO A 152 -2.52 3.62 4.21
N PRO A 153 -1.93 2.45 4.51
CA PRO A 153 -1.95 1.85 5.86
C PRO A 153 -1.13 2.72 6.83
N ARG A 154 -1.71 3.87 7.19
CA ARG A 154 -1.11 4.96 7.96
C ARG A 154 -0.98 4.61 9.44
N PHE A 155 -1.65 3.57 9.92
CA PHE A 155 -1.56 3.12 11.30
C PHE A 155 -0.22 2.45 11.65
N LEU A 156 0.51 1.88 10.69
CA LEU A 156 1.85 1.31 10.95
C LEU A 156 2.98 2.34 10.79
N ILE A 157 2.86 3.23 9.79
CA ILE A 157 3.92 4.20 9.47
C ILE A 157 4.00 5.32 10.50
N ARG A 158 2.89 5.70 11.14
CA ARG A 158 2.91 6.76 12.17
C ARG A 158 3.66 6.32 13.44
N ALA A 159 3.68 5.02 13.76
CA ALA A 159 4.52 4.49 14.84
C ALA A 159 6.01 4.63 14.48
N LEU A 160 6.42 4.31 13.25
CA LEU A 160 7.79 4.50 12.77
C LEU A 160 8.19 5.98 12.66
N VAL A 161 7.30 6.85 12.18
CA VAL A 161 7.58 8.30 12.02
C VAL A 161 7.61 9.04 13.36
N LEU A 162 6.74 8.70 14.31
CA LEU A 162 6.76 9.28 15.66
C LEU A 162 7.90 8.72 16.52
N LEU A 163 8.32 7.47 16.31
CA LEU A 163 9.47 6.88 17.02
C LEU A 163 10.83 7.28 16.41
N LEU A 164 10.91 7.61 15.12
CA LEU A 164 12.17 7.94 14.44
C LEU A 164 12.36 9.42 14.06
N GLY A 165 11.40 10.31 14.36
CA GLY A 165 11.57 11.76 14.20
C GLY A 165 11.71 12.27 12.76
N PHE A 166 11.34 11.48 11.75
CA PHE A 166 11.46 11.87 10.33
C PHE A 166 10.22 12.62 9.83
N PRO A 167 10.32 13.91 9.44
CA PRO A 167 9.22 14.60 8.76
C PRO A 167 9.09 14.06 7.32
N LEU A 168 8.27 13.02 7.13
CA LEU A 168 7.81 12.61 5.80
C LEU A 168 6.74 13.61 5.33
N LEU A 169 7.16 14.72 4.74
CA LEU A 169 6.34 15.62 3.91
C LEU A 169 5.96 14.94 2.58
N VAL A 170 5.37 13.76 2.64
CA VAL A 170 4.73 13.14 1.49
C VAL A 170 3.32 13.70 1.43
N ASN A 171 2.99 14.42 0.35
CA ASN A 171 1.63 14.87 0.14
C ASN A 171 0.77 13.67 -0.29
N TRP A 172 0.17 13.02 0.70
CA TRP A 172 -0.68 11.85 0.53
C TRP A 172 -1.95 12.12 -0.27
N SER A 173 -2.33 13.37 -0.54
CA SER A 173 -3.47 13.66 -1.43
C SER A 173 -3.17 13.40 -2.91
N ARG A 174 -1.90 13.15 -3.26
CA ARG A 174 -1.46 12.79 -4.62
C ARG A 174 -1.37 11.28 -4.83
N PHE A 175 -1.57 10.49 -3.77
CA PHE A 175 -1.70 9.04 -3.81
C PHE A 175 -3.15 8.72 -3.51
#